data_AF-A0A087MB31-F1
#
_entry.id   AF-A0A087MB31-F1
#
_cell.length_a   1.000
_cell.length_b   1.000
_cell.length_c   1.000
_cell.angle_alpha   90.00
_cell.angle_beta   90.00
_cell.angle_gamma   90.00
#
_symmetry.space_group_name_H-M   'P 1'
#
loop_
_entity.id
_entity.type
_entity.pdbx_description
1 polymer ?
#
loop_
_entity_poly.entity_id
_entity_poly.type
_entity_poly.pdbx_seq_one_letter_code
_entity_poly.pdbx_strand_id
1 'polypeptide(L)'
;MKKFTLKRRYLIQNPKEVVKRILTTFPFYKKNLQQLFIENHPDASERLAVLGTRFHSLGEMEDFEEDLKSFLCADVSGDKRYKSRYLSLFGLPQTYDFSLYDVYKKCDKIGIKPFEFAFASGMSTHKVLKVLLYREMQFLEYDVALLLEDHAKAPKNIAKRAENIGYLLKISTVIFDEVMREKMLKILAPLLSQDRVRLLSFVQSRAYATMLLDMRFFLREQSGFYLLKKSEMPLLFFVKKYLKKEEFRIAKRLKKALY
;
A
#
# COMPACT_ATOMS: atom_id res chain seq x y z
N MET A 1 -14.87 -13.06 35.93
CA MET A 1 -15.33 -12.37 34.70
C MET A 1 -14.18 -11.57 34.10
N LYS A 2 -13.80 -11.76 32.83
CA LYS A 2 -12.82 -10.89 32.16
C LYS A 2 -13.46 -9.50 32.04
N LYS A 3 -12.91 -8.49 32.74
CA LYS A 3 -13.36 -7.09 32.60
C LYS A 3 -13.29 -6.72 31.11
N PHE A 4 -14.43 -6.43 30.51
CA PHE A 4 -14.51 -5.94 29.14
C PHE A 4 -13.75 -4.62 29.08
N THR A 5 -12.80 -4.50 28.16
CA THR A 5 -12.01 -3.27 28.00
C THR A 5 -11.97 -2.89 26.53
N LEU A 6 -12.43 -1.68 26.23
CA LEU A 6 -12.42 -1.10 24.91
C LEU A 6 -11.08 -0.39 24.72
N LYS A 7 -10.27 -0.85 23.75
CA LYS A 7 -8.98 -0.22 23.43
C LYS A 7 -9.17 0.67 22.23
N ARG A 8 -8.82 1.94 22.37
CA ARG A 8 -8.84 2.91 21.27
C ARG A 8 -7.47 3.54 21.05
N ARG A 9 -7.25 3.98 19.83
CA ARG A 9 -6.09 4.78 19.42
C ARG A 9 -6.61 5.93 18.60
N TYR A 10 -6.33 7.14 19.04
CA TYR A 10 -6.70 8.35 18.33
C TYR A 10 -5.47 9.03 17.79
N LEU A 11 -5.58 9.53 16.56
CA LEU A 11 -4.67 10.55 16.07
C LEU A 11 -5.14 11.88 16.64
N ILE A 12 -4.25 12.59 17.32
CA ILE A 12 -4.54 13.86 17.96
C ILE A 12 -3.63 14.96 17.45
N GLN A 13 -4.16 16.19 17.42
CA GLN A 13 -3.39 17.42 17.22
C GLN A 13 -3.08 18.08 18.55
N ASN A 14 -2.03 18.91 18.59
CA ASN A 14 -1.62 19.65 19.80
C ASN A 14 -1.46 18.75 21.04
N PRO A 15 -0.60 17.72 21.01
CA PRO A 15 -0.53 16.69 22.06
C PRO A 15 -0.28 17.26 23.45
N LYS A 16 0.49 18.34 23.58
CA LYS A 16 0.75 19.00 24.87
C LYS A 16 -0.53 19.55 25.50
N GLU A 17 -1.38 20.20 24.71
CA GLU A 17 -2.63 20.80 25.19
C GLU A 17 -3.65 19.70 25.53
N VAL A 18 -3.70 18.62 24.74
CA VAL A 18 -4.52 17.45 25.06
C VAL A 18 -4.14 16.85 26.41
N VAL A 19 -2.85 16.60 26.65
CA VAL A 19 -2.39 16.09 27.95
C VAL A 19 -2.71 17.06 29.08
N LYS A 20 -2.50 18.37 28.87
CA LYS A 20 -2.82 19.40 29.87
C LYS A 20 -4.31 19.40 30.22
N ARG A 21 -5.20 19.40 29.23
CA ARG A 21 -6.67 19.34 29.46
C ARG A 21 -7.09 18.08 30.20
N ILE A 22 -6.56 16.92 29.82
CA ILE A 22 -6.87 15.67 30.54
C ILE A 22 -6.39 15.72 31.99
N LEU A 23 -5.24 16.34 32.28
CA LEU A 23 -4.73 16.40 33.65
C LEU A 23 -5.41 17.47 34.52
N THR A 24 -5.96 18.53 33.90
CA THR A 24 -6.49 19.70 34.64
C THR A 24 -8.01 19.80 34.59
N THR A 25 -8.61 19.71 33.40
CA THR A 25 -10.05 19.86 33.19
C THR A 25 -10.80 18.55 33.38
N PHE A 26 -10.21 17.44 32.90
CA PHE A 26 -10.85 16.12 32.92
C PHE A 26 -9.99 15.04 33.62
N PRO A 27 -9.57 15.26 34.88
CA PRO A 27 -8.58 14.42 35.56
C PRO A 27 -9.02 12.96 35.70
N PHE A 28 -10.32 12.69 35.67
CA PHE A 28 -10.89 11.36 35.73
C PHE A 28 -10.52 10.49 34.50
N TYR A 29 -10.17 11.08 33.36
CA TYR A 29 -9.68 10.35 32.17
C TYR A 29 -8.21 9.93 32.26
N LYS A 30 -7.44 10.42 33.24
CA LYS A 30 -6.02 10.07 33.41
C LYS A 30 -5.81 8.55 33.49
N LYS A 31 -6.74 7.83 34.13
CA LYS A 31 -6.73 6.36 34.26
C LYS A 31 -6.89 5.62 32.92
N ASN A 32 -7.47 6.27 31.91
CA ASN A 32 -7.75 5.67 30.61
C ASN A 32 -6.55 5.77 29.67
N LEU A 33 -5.57 6.64 29.95
CA LEU A 33 -4.39 6.82 29.11
C LEU A 33 -3.43 5.64 29.21
N GLN A 34 -3.02 5.10 28.05
CA GLN A 34 -2.10 3.96 27.96
C GLN A 34 -0.74 4.36 27.41
N GLN A 35 -0.73 5.17 26.35
CA GLN A 35 0.47 5.48 25.58
C GLN A 35 0.27 6.77 24.79
N LEU A 36 1.36 7.51 24.57
CA LEU A 36 1.39 8.68 23.70
C LEU A 36 2.65 8.60 22.83
N PHE A 37 2.48 8.61 21.51
CA PHE A 37 3.58 8.69 20.55
C PHE A 37 3.49 10.01 19.80
N ILE A 38 4.42 10.92 20.07
CA ILE A 38 4.47 12.24 19.44
C ILE A 38 5.35 12.13 18.20
N GLU A 39 4.89 12.69 17.08
CA GLU A 39 5.73 12.80 15.89
C GLU A 39 6.80 13.88 16.06
N ASN A 40 7.94 13.70 15.40
CA ASN A 40 8.97 14.73 15.31
C ASN A 40 8.64 15.71 14.17
N HIS A 41 7.70 16.62 14.41
CA HIS A 41 7.47 17.77 13.56
C HIS A 41 8.34 18.95 14.03
N PRO A 42 9.00 19.71 13.11
CA PRO A 42 9.82 20.86 13.47
C PRO A 42 9.00 21.95 14.17
N ASP A 43 7.78 22.21 13.69
CA ASP A 43 6.82 23.06 14.39
C ASP A 43 6.08 22.27 15.47
N ALA A 44 6.15 22.72 16.72
CA ALA A 44 5.51 22.08 17.86
C ALA A 44 3.96 22.17 17.86
N SER A 45 3.40 23.18 17.18
CA SER A 45 1.95 23.41 17.07
C SER A 45 1.30 22.50 16.02
N GLU A 46 2.06 22.09 15.01
CA GLU A 46 1.59 21.15 13.98
C GLU A 46 1.84 19.69 14.34
N ARG A 47 2.44 19.42 15.51
CA ARG A 47 2.72 18.04 15.94
C ARG A 47 1.44 17.25 16.08
N LEU A 48 1.39 16.15 15.36
CA LEU A 48 0.44 15.09 15.60
C LEU A 48 0.99 14.07 16.61
N ALA A 49 0.08 13.37 17.27
CA ALA A 49 0.44 12.25 18.13
C ALA A 49 -0.60 11.14 18.08
N VAL A 50 -0.20 9.94 18.49
CA VAL A 50 -1.10 8.81 18.68
C VAL A 50 -1.34 8.61 20.16
N LEU A 51 -2.56 8.88 20.58
CA LEU A 51 -3.03 8.65 21.95
C LEU A 51 -3.71 7.29 22.04
N GLY A 52 -3.10 6.35 22.76
CA GLY A 52 -3.74 5.08 23.08
C GLY A 52 -4.50 5.16 24.39
N THR A 53 -5.75 4.70 24.39
CA THR A 53 -6.64 4.73 25.54
C THR A 53 -7.29 3.38 25.79
N ARG A 54 -7.79 3.19 27.01
CA ARG A 54 -8.56 2.03 27.44
C ARG A 54 -9.77 2.47 28.26
N PHE A 55 -10.95 2.05 27.85
CA PHE A 55 -12.22 2.35 28.52
C PHE A 55 -12.86 1.07 29.06
N HIS A 56 -13.68 1.23 30.10
CA HIS A 56 -14.39 0.12 30.76
C HIS A 56 -15.85 0.01 30.30
N SER A 57 -16.41 1.08 29.73
CA SER A 57 -17.76 1.12 29.15
C SER A 57 -17.76 1.90 27.83
N LEU A 58 -18.82 1.73 27.04
CA LEU A 58 -19.02 2.49 25.81
C LEU A 58 -19.30 3.97 26.11
N GLY A 59 -20.14 4.28 27.09
CA GLY A 59 -20.42 5.67 27.49
C GLY A 59 -19.16 6.43 27.91
N GLU A 60 -18.24 5.80 28.66
CA GLU A 60 -16.97 6.45 29.05
C GLU A 60 -16.10 6.82 27.83
N MET A 61 -16.18 6.02 26.77
CA MET A 61 -15.49 6.29 25.50
C MET A 61 -16.16 7.42 24.73
N GLU A 62 -17.49 7.41 24.65
CA GLU A 62 -18.27 8.43 23.95
C GLU A 62 -18.12 9.81 24.61
N ASP A 63 -18.19 9.88 25.94
CA ASP A 63 -17.95 11.11 26.71
C ASP A 63 -16.55 11.66 26.43
N PHE A 64 -15.53 10.78 26.43
CA PHE A 64 -14.15 11.17 26.13
C PHE A 64 -13.99 11.72 24.71
N GLU A 65 -14.65 11.08 23.74
CA GLU A 65 -14.61 11.50 22.34
C GLU A 65 -15.28 12.87 22.15
N GLU A 66 -16.38 13.15 22.84
CA GLU A 66 -17.06 14.45 22.77
C GLU A 66 -16.26 15.55 23.49
N ASP A 67 -15.75 15.30 24.69
CA ASP A 67 -14.97 16.27 25.48
C ASP A 67 -13.67 16.70 24.79
N LEU A 68 -13.06 15.81 23.99
CA LEU A 68 -11.80 16.06 23.29
C LEU A 68 -11.95 16.20 21.77
N LYS A 69 -13.17 16.25 21.26
CA LYS A 69 -13.50 16.27 19.82
C LYS A 69 -12.69 17.27 19.00
N SER A 70 -12.44 18.47 19.54
CA SER A 70 -11.65 19.51 18.89
C SER A 70 -10.18 19.15 18.66
N PHE A 71 -9.67 18.12 19.35
CA PHE A 71 -8.29 17.64 19.23
C PHE A 71 -8.17 16.27 18.55
N LEU A 72 -9.28 15.52 18.42
CA LEU A 72 -9.29 14.21 17.79
C LEU A 72 -9.37 14.36 16.27
N CYS A 73 -8.30 14.02 15.57
CA CYS A 73 -8.27 14.07 14.10
C CYS A 73 -8.94 12.83 13.49
N ALA A 74 -8.71 11.64 14.07
CA ALA A 74 -9.27 10.38 13.59
C ALA A 74 -9.18 9.25 14.62
N ASP A 75 -10.15 8.32 14.60
CA ASP A 75 -10.00 7.00 15.22
C ASP A 75 -9.12 6.11 14.32
N VAL A 76 -7.94 5.73 14.83
CA VAL A 76 -6.95 4.88 14.15
C VAL A 76 -6.81 3.51 14.80
N SER A 77 -7.81 3.07 15.58
CA SER A 77 -7.81 1.82 16.34
C SER A 77 -7.65 0.58 15.47
N GLY A 78 -8.21 0.58 14.27
CA GLY A 78 -8.12 -0.53 13.31
C GLY A 78 -6.80 -0.57 12.53
N ASP A 79 -6.07 0.54 12.46
CA ASP A 79 -4.91 0.66 11.60
C ASP A 79 -3.64 0.14 12.30
N LYS A 80 -3.00 -0.85 11.67
CA LYS A 80 -1.78 -1.50 12.19
C LYS A 80 -0.56 -0.60 12.13
N ARG A 81 -0.57 0.45 11.31
CA ARG A 81 0.54 1.39 11.11
C ARG A 81 0.70 2.35 12.29
N TYR A 82 -0.38 2.62 13.02
CA TYR A 82 -0.33 3.39 14.28
C TYR A 82 0.03 2.52 15.50
N LYS A 83 0.71 1.37 15.31
CA LYS A 83 1.21 0.55 16.42
C LYS A 83 2.62 1.02 16.80
N SER A 84 2.95 0.94 18.09
CA SER A 84 4.23 1.40 18.66
C SER A 84 5.46 1.00 17.81
N ARG A 85 5.61 -0.30 17.48
CA ARG A 85 6.74 -0.77 16.67
C ARG A 85 6.84 -0.08 15.30
N TYR A 86 5.70 0.19 14.68
CA TYR A 86 5.66 0.80 13.36
C TYR A 86 6.03 2.28 13.47
N LEU A 87 5.37 3.02 14.37
CA LEU A 87 5.63 4.44 14.63
C LEU A 87 7.10 4.68 15.02
N SER A 88 7.67 3.78 15.82
CA SER A 88 9.07 3.84 16.23
C SER A 88 10.07 3.74 15.06
N LEU A 89 9.71 3.06 13.98
CA LEU A 89 10.61 2.84 12.85
C LEU A 89 10.39 3.84 11.71
N PHE A 90 9.17 4.33 11.55
CA PHE A 90 8.78 5.06 10.35
C PHE A 90 8.10 6.42 10.63
N GLY A 91 7.80 6.74 11.90
CA GLY A 91 6.99 7.91 12.23
C GLY A 91 5.53 7.74 11.83
N LEU A 92 4.86 8.85 11.52
CA LEU A 92 3.43 8.84 11.21
C LEU A 92 3.13 8.30 9.80
N PRO A 93 2.05 7.51 9.63
CA PRO A 93 1.55 7.05 8.34
C PRO A 93 1.38 8.15 7.29
N GLN A 94 0.95 9.34 7.70
CA GLN A 94 0.72 10.49 6.82
C GLN A 94 1.94 10.85 5.98
N THR A 95 3.16 10.66 6.52
CA THR A 95 4.41 11.05 5.84
C THR A 95 4.73 10.22 4.62
N TYR A 96 4.21 8.99 4.53
CA TYR A 96 4.52 8.04 3.44
C TYR A 96 3.30 7.31 2.89
N ASP A 97 2.10 7.57 3.40
CA ASP A 97 0.88 7.04 2.80
C ASP A 97 0.55 7.79 1.51
N PHE A 98 -0.15 7.12 0.61
CA PHE A 98 -0.54 7.69 -0.66
C PHE A 98 -1.82 7.07 -1.22
N SER A 99 -2.46 7.83 -2.10
CA SER A 99 -3.64 7.42 -2.87
C SER A 99 -3.22 6.72 -4.16
N LEU A 100 -3.69 5.49 -4.37
CA LEU A 100 -3.47 4.76 -5.62
C LEU A 100 -4.08 5.51 -6.81
N TYR A 101 -5.25 6.10 -6.62
CA TYR A 101 -5.95 6.86 -7.65
C TYR A 101 -5.09 8.03 -8.16
N ASP A 102 -4.52 8.82 -7.24
CA ASP A 102 -3.71 9.98 -7.63
C ASP A 102 -2.40 9.57 -8.30
N VAL A 103 -1.78 8.49 -7.83
CA VAL A 103 -0.59 7.92 -8.46
C VAL A 103 -0.90 7.42 -9.86
N TYR A 104 -2.02 6.71 -10.06
CA TYR A 104 -2.44 6.23 -11.38
C TYR A 104 -2.74 7.38 -12.33
N LYS A 105 -3.46 8.42 -11.87
CA LYS A 105 -3.70 9.63 -12.66
C LYS A 105 -2.40 10.32 -13.09
N LYS A 106 -1.38 10.34 -12.22
CA LYS A 106 -0.04 10.84 -12.57
C LYS A 106 0.65 9.95 -13.59
N CYS A 107 0.59 8.63 -13.41
CA CYS A 107 1.14 7.66 -14.37
C CYS A 107 0.50 7.80 -15.76
N ASP A 108 -0.83 7.97 -15.84
CA ASP A 108 -1.56 8.22 -17.08
C ASP A 108 -1.10 9.51 -17.76
N LYS A 109 -0.96 10.61 -17.00
CA LYS A 109 -0.44 11.89 -17.52
C LYS A 109 0.98 11.79 -18.06
N ILE A 110 1.84 10.99 -17.41
CA ILE A 110 3.22 10.77 -17.86
C ILE A 110 3.27 9.91 -19.12
N GLY A 111 2.27 9.05 -19.35
CA GLY A 111 2.23 8.12 -20.47
C GLY A 111 3.42 7.16 -20.41
N ILE A 112 4.05 6.89 -21.54
CA ILE A 112 5.16 5.91 -21.66
C ILE A 112 6.56 6.46 -21.30
N LYS A 113 6.65 7.68 -20.77
CA LYS A 113 7.96 8.26 -20.42
C LYS A 113 8.61 7.49 -19.27
N PRO A 114 9.90 7.12 -19.35
CA PRO A 114 10.60 6.54 -18.23
C PRO A 114 10.63 7.50 -17.04
N PHE A 115 10.38 6.98 -15.84
CA PHE A 115 10.58 7.72 -14.60
C PHE A 115 10.94 6.75 -13.46
N GLU A 116 11.43 7.30 -12.36
CA GLU A 116 11.80 6.54 -11.18
C GLU A 116 10.85 6.89 -10.03
N PHE A 117 10.33 5.85 -9.37
CA PHE A 117 9.56 6.03 -8.16
C PHE A 117 10.49 6.24 -6.97
N ALA A 118 10.25 7.28 -6.18
CA ALA A 118 10.85 7.44 -4.86
C ALA A 118 9.93 6.73 -3.84
N PHE A 119 10.36 5.56 -3.36
CA PHE A 119 9.59 4.81 -2.36
C PHE A 119 10.17 5.04 -0.97
N ALA A 120 9.30 5.29 0.01
CA ALA A 120 9.69 5.36 1.41
C ALA A 120 9.52 4.00 2.11
N SER A 121 10.38 3.72 3.09
CA SER A 121 10.38 2.48 3.85
C SER A 121 9.06 2.15 4.55
N GLY A 122 8.31 3.17 4.98
CA GLY A 122 7.00 3.04 5.60
C GLY A 122 5.86 2.79 4.61
N MET A 123 6.05 2.95 3.30
CA MET A 123 4.94 2.80 2.34
C MET A 123 4.24 1.43 2.45
N SER A 124 2.93 1.40 2.21
CA SER A 124 2.18 0.14 2.22
C SER A 124 2.62 -0.76 1.07
N THR A 125 3.04 -1.98 1.39
CA THR A 125 3.59 -2.92 0.40
C THR A 125 2.59 -3.22 -0.72
N HIS A 126 1.32 -3.49 -0.37
CA HIS A 126 0.32 -3.83 -1.38
C HIS A 126 0.08 -2.67 -2.36
N LYS A 127 0.05 -1.41 -1.86
CA LYS A 127 -0.09 -0.23 -2.71
C LYS A 127 1.11 -0.07 -3.64
N VAL A 128 2.32 -0.23 -3.13
CA VAL A 128 3.55 -0.13 -3.93
C VAL A 128 3.58 -1.19 -5.02
N LEU A 129 3.26 -2.45 -4.70
CA LEU A 129 3.19 -3.52 -5.69
C LEU A 129 2.12 -3.25 -6.76
N LYS A 130 0.95 -2.74 -6.36
CA LYS A 130 -0.10 -2.30 -7.30
C LYS A 130 0.36 -1.15 -8.20
N VAL A 131 1.17 -0.21 -7.70
CA VAL A 131 1.77 0.86 -8.53
C VAL A 131 2.74 0.29 -9.56
N LEU A 132 3.62 -0.62 -9.15
CA LEU A 132 4.57 -1.26 -10.04
C LEU A 132 3.86 -2.11 -11.12
N LEU A 133 2.86 -2.90 -10.72
CA LEU A 133 2.04 -3.69 -11.65
C LEU A 133 1.30 -2.80 -12.64
N TYR A 134 0.65 -1.73 -12.16
CA TYR A 134 -0.02 -0.77 -13.02
C TYR A 134 0.94 -0.15 -14.04
N ARG A 135 2.16 0.19 -13.61
CA ARG A 135 3.16 0.77 -14.50
C ARG A 135 3.63 -0.22 -15.58
N GLU A 136 3.88 -1.48 -15.22
CA GLU A 136 4.25 -2.50 -16.20
C GLU A 136 3.08 -2.84 -17.14
N MET A 137 1.83 -2.79 -16.67
CA MET A 137 0.64 -2.94 -17.53
C MET A 137 0.52 -1.82 -18.57
N GLN A 138 0.75 -0.56 -18.20
CA GLN A 138 0.75 0.55 -19.18
C GLN A 138 1.80 0.34 -20.28
N PHE A 139 3.00 -0.14 -19.92
CA PHE A 139 4.03 -0.46 -20.90
C PHE A 139 3.67 -1.69 -21.74
N LEU A 140 3.06 -2.72 -21.14
CA LEU A 140 2.60 -3.89 -21.88
C LEU A 140 1.55 -3.51 -22.93
N GLU A 141 0.54 -2.72 -22.55
CA GLU A 141 -0.51 -2.27 -23.48
C GLU A 141 0.09 -1.44 -24.63
N TYR A 142 1.09 -0.59 -24.35
CA TYR A 142 1.82 0.14 -25.38
C TYR A 142 2.63 -0.79 -26.30
N ASP A 143 3.40 -1.72 -25.74
CA ASP A 143 4.20 -2.67 -26.54
C ASP A 143 3.29 -3.60 -27.38
N VAL A 144 2.06 -3.89 -26.93
CA VAL A 144 1.03 -4.60 -27.71
C VAL A 144 0.49 -3.75 -28.85
N ALA A 145 0.25 -2.45 -28.65
CA ALA A 145 -0.12 -1.56 -29.76
C ALA A 145 0.97 -1.54 -30.83
N LEU A 146 2.24 -1.48 -30.43
CA LEU A 146 3.38 -1.58 -31.34
C LEU A 146 3.45 -2.95 -32.05
N LEU A 147 3.05 -4.04 -31.39
CA LEU A 147 2.97 -5.35 -32.05
C LEU A 147 1.94 -5.34 -33.19
N LEU A 148 0.78 -4.71 -32.96
CA LEU A 148 -0.30 -4.61 -33.95
C LEU A 148 0.08 -3.70 -35.13
N GLU A 149 0.95 -2.72 -34.91
CA GLU A 149 1.56 -1.86 -35.94
C GLU A 149 2.82 -2.49 -36.58
N ASP A 150 3.07 -3.78 -36.33
CA ASP A 150 4.19 -4.56 -36.87
C ASP A 150 5.61 -4.09 -36.50
N HIS A 151 5.78 -3.43 -35.34
CA HIS A 151 7.12 -3.02 -34.89
C HIS A 151 7.97 -4.23 -34.50
N ALA A 152 9.20 -4.30 -35.04
CA ALA A 152 10.10 -5.46 -34.89
C ALA A 152 10.43 -5.82 -33.43
N LYS A 153 10.58 -4.82 -32.55
CA LYS A 153 11.00 -5.02 -31.15
C LYS A 153 9.86 -5.37 -30.19
N ALA A 154 8.60 -5.27 -30.64
CA ALA A 154 7.45 -5.47 -29.78
C ALA A 154 7.40 -6.85 -29.09
N PRO A 155 7.63 -7.99 -29.78
CA PRO A 155 7.64 -9.31 -29.13
C PRO A 155 8.59 -9.41 -27.94
N LYS A 156 9.83 -8.93 -28.11
CA LYS A 156 10.86 -8.93 -27.07
C LYS A 156 10.48 -8.03 -25.89
N ASN A 157 9.90 -6.87 -26.16
CA ASN A 157 9.47 -5.96 -25.11
C ASN A 157 8.29 -6.55 -24.33
N ILE A 158 7.27 -7.09 -25.01
CA ILE A 158 6.11 -7.76 -24.41
C ILE A 158 6.57 -8.89 -23.49
N ALA A 159 7.45 -9.78 -23.95
CA ALA A 159 7.98 -10.86 -23.14
C ALA A 159 8.63 -10.34 -21.85
N LYS A 160 9.44 -9.29 -21.95
CA LYS A 160 10.06 -8.63 -20.79
C LYS A 160 9.05 -8.00 -19.84
N ARG A 161 7.96 -7.40 -20.35
CA ARG A 161 6.87 -6.87 -19.51
C ARG A 161 6.13 -7.99 -18.79
N ALA A 162 5.82 -9.07 -19.50
CA ALA A 162 5.20 -10.25 -18.91
C ALA A 162 6.08 -10.91 -17.84
N GLU A 163 7.40 -10.98 -18.04
CA GLU A 163 8.36 -11.43 -17.02
C GLU A 163 8.31 -10.55 -15.77
N ASN A 164 8.33 -9.23 -15.94
CA ASN A 164 8.26 -8.27 -14.84
C ASN A 164 6.95 -8.39 -14.05
N ILE A 165 5.81 -8.45 -14.74
CA ILE A 165 4.49 -8.60 -14.13
C ILE A 165 4.40 -9.94 -13.41
N GLY A 166 4.82 -11.03 -14.06
CA GLY A 166 4.83 -12.37 -13.48
C GLY A 166 5.73 -12.46 -12.25
N TYR A 167 6.89 -11.81 -12.28
CA TYR A 167 7.77 -11.71 -11.12
C TYR A 167 7.11 -10.94 -9.96
N LEU A 168 6.49 -9.79 -10.22
CA LEU A 168 5.76 -9.00 -9.20
C LEU A 168 4.64 -9.82 -8.55
N LEU A 169 3.90 -10.60 -9.35
CA LEU A 169 2.89 -11.52 -8.83
C LEU A 169 3.52 -12.62 -7.98
N LYS A 170 4.62 -13.26 -8.42
CA LYS A 170 5.30 -14.32 -7.67
C LYS A 170 5.83 -13.88 -6.31
N ILE A 171 6.38 -12.67 -6.19
CA ILE A 171 6.87 -12.18 -4.88
C ILE A 171 5.76 -11.72 -3.94
N SER A 172 4.55 -11.50 -4.45
CA SER A 172 3.41 -10.99 -3.69
C SER A 172 2.64 -12.05 -2.91
N THR A 173 3.26 -13.23 -2.66
CA THR A 173 2.60 -14.42 -2.09
C THR A 173 1.94 -14.20 -0.74
N VAL A 174 2.48 -13.29 0.06
CA VAL A 174 1.97 -12.95 1.40
C VAL A 174 1.07 -11.71 1.40
N ILE A 175 0.87 -11.09 0.25
CA ILE A 175 0.19 -9.81 0.08
C ILE A 175 -1.16 -10.00 -0.61
N PHE A 176 -1.16 -10.69 -1.76
CA PHE A 176 -2.36 -10.89 -2.56
C PHE A 176 -2.91 -12.30 -2.46
N ASP A 177 -4.18 -12.52 -2.81
CA ASP A 177 -4.80 -13.83 -2.86
C ASP A 177 -4.10 -14.81 -3.82
N GLU A 178 -4.02 -16.08 -3.46
CA GLU A 178 -3.30 -17.11 -4.24
C GLU A 178 -4.03 -17.46 -5.53
N VAL A 179 -5.35 -17.70 -5.46
CA VAL A 179 -6.15 -18.10 -6.62
C VAL A 179 -6.09 -17.03 -7.70
N MET A 180 -6.23 -15.77 -7.30
CA MET A 180 -6.12 -14.63 -8.21
C MET A 180 -4.73 -14.56 -8.88
N ARG A 181 -3.65 -14.68 -8.11
CA ARG A 181 -2.28 -14.63 -8.66
C ARG A 181 -2.02 -15.77 -9.65
N GLU A 182 -2.36 -17.01 -9.29
CA GLU A 182 -2.12 -18.18 -10.14
C GLU A 182 -2.94 -18.11 -11.43
N LYS A 183 -4.20 -17.65 -11.35
CA LYS A 183 -5.02 -17.38 -12.54
C LYS A 183 -4.34 -16.36 -13.46
N MET A 184 -3.88 -15.23 -12.92
CA MET A 184 -3.19 -14.20 -13.70
C MET A 184 -1.90 -14.69 -14.33
N LEU A 185 -1.06 -15.41 -13.57
CA LEU A 185 0.19 -16.00 -14.06
C LEU A 185 -0.06 -16.95 -15.23
N LYS A 186 -1.08 -17.81 -15.13
CA LYS A 186 -1.45 -18.73 -16.20
C LYS A 186 -1.89 -18.01 -17.47
N ILE A 187 -2.68 -16.94 -17.33
CA ILE A 187 -3.17 -16.16 -18.48
C ILE A 187 -2.06 -15.31 -19.11
N LEU A 188 -1.07 -14.87 -18.33
CA LEU A 188 0.09 -14.11 -18.84
C LEU A 188 1.10 -14.98 -19.60
N ALA A 189 1.11 -16.30 -19.38
CA ALA A 189 2.13 -17.20 -19.93
C ALA A 189 2.34 -17.10 -21.46
N PRO A 190 1.29 -16.95 -22.31
CA PRO A 190 1.48 -16.79 -23.75
C PRO A 190 2.30 -15.55 -24.14
N LEU A 191 2.27 -14.49 -23.32
CA LEU A 191 3.02 -13.24 -23.57
C LEU A 191 4.53 -13.41 -23.38
N LEU A 192 5.00 -14.51 -22.79
CA LEU A 192 6.42 -14.83 -22.67
C LEU A 192 7.03 -15.32 -23.99
N SER A 193 6.19 -15.70 -24.96
CA SER A 193 6.62 -16.07 -26.31
C SER A 193 7.23 -14.88 -27.03
N GLN A 194 8.32 -15.09 -27.77
CA GLN A 194 8.84 -14.10 -28.73
C GLN A 194 8.39 -14.38 -30.17
N ASP A 195 7.63 -15.45 -30.40
CA ASP A 195 6.99 -15.75 -31.68
C ASP A 195 5.85 -14.75 -31.93
N ARG A 196 6.02 -13.92 -32.96
CA ARG A 196 5.08 -12.87 -33.36
C ARG A 196 3.70 -13.42 -33.73
N VAL A 197 3.63 -14.53 -34.47
CA VAL A 197 2.36 -15.08 -34.94
C VAL A 197 1.54 -15.57 -33.75
N ARG A 198 2.19 -16.27 -32.82
CA ARG A 198 1.54 -16.71 -31.57
C ARG A 198 1.10 -15.54 -30.70
N LEU A 199 1.94 -14.51 -30.57
CA LEU A 199 1.60 -13.31 -29.81
C LEU A 199 0.40 -12.58 -30.42
N LEU A 200 0.39 -12.35 -31.74
CA LEU A 200 -0.71 -11.71 -32.45
C LEU A 200 -2.03 -12.45 -32.24
N SER A 201 -2.01 -13.78 -32.42
CA SER A 201 -3.17 -14.63 -32.16
C SER A 201 -3.68 -14.48 -30.72
N PHE A 202 -2.78 -14.42 -29.74
CA PHE A 202 -3.16 -14.25 -28.35
C PHE A 202 -3.71 -12.86 -28.03
N VAL A 203 -3.04 -11.77 -28.45
CA VAL A 203 -3.47 -10.39 -28.12
C VAL A 203 -4.79 -10.01 -28.79
N GLN A 204 -5.15 -10.68 -29.88
CA GLN A 204 -6.45 -10.53 -30.55
C GLN A 204 -7.54 -11.44 -29.95
N SER A 205 -7.19 -12.33 -29.03
CA SER A 205 -8.12 -13.27 -28.43
C SER A 205 -8.98 -12.65 -27.32
N ARG A 206 -10.14 -13.26 -27.06
CA ARG A 206 -10.98 -12.94 -25.89
C ARG A 206 -10.24 -13.15 -24.56
N ALA A 207 -9.30 -14.09 -24.50
CA ALA A 207 -8.51 -14.37 -23.31
C ALA A 207 -7.65 -13.17 -22.90
N TYR A 208 -6.99 -12.52 -23.87
CA TYR A 208 -6.22 -11.30 -23.62
C TYR A 208 -7.12 -10.14 -23.17
N ALA A 209 -8.25 -9.91 -23.84
CA ALA A 209 -9.21 -8.88 -23.43
C ALA A 209 -9.70 -9.10 -21.98
N THR A 210 -9.96 -10.36 -21.61
CA THR A 210 -10.38 -10.74 -20.25
C THR A 210 -9.26 -10.51 -19.24
N MET A 211 -8.02 -10.85 -19.59
CA MET A 211 -6.84 -10.58 -18.77
C MET A 211 -6.69 -9.09 -18.43
N LEU A 212 -6.87 -8.22 -19.43
CA LEU A 212 -6.80 -6.76 -19.21
C LEU A 212 -7.88 -6.28 -18.25
N LEU A 213 -9.12 -6.79 -18.40
CA LEU A 213 -10.21 -6.45 -17.49
C LEU A 213 -9.94 -6.95 -16.06
N ASP A 214 -9.52 -8.20 -15.90
CA ASP A 214 -9.17 -8.79 -14.60
C ASP A 214 -8.06 -8.00 -13.92
N MET A 215 -7.00 -7.63 -14.66
CA MET A 215 -5.91 -6.80 -14.14
C MET A 215 -6.37 -5.41 -13.75
N ARG A 216 -7.16 -4.73 -14.60
CA ARG A 216 -7.69 -3.39 -14.34
C ARG A 216 -8.61 -3.39 -13.13
N PHE A 217 -9.44 -4.43 -12.96
CA PHE A 217 -10.27 -4.62 -11.79
C PHE A 217 -9.40 -4.78 -10.54
N PHE A 218 -8.48 -5.74 -10.54
CA PHE A 218 -7.58 -5.99 -9.42
C PHE A 218 -6.79 -4.74 -8.98
N LEU A 219 -6.28 -3.96 -9.93
CA LEU A 219 -5.50 -2.75 -9.64
C LEU A 219 -6.37 -1.65 -9.01
N ARG A 220 -7.65 -1.54 -9.40
CA ARG A 220 -8.57 -0.50 -8.91
C ARG A 220 -9.43 -0.93 -7.73
N GLU A 221 -9.46 -2.22 -7.40
CA GLU A 221 -10.12 -2.77 -6.22
C GLU A 221 -9.57 -2.11 -4.94
N GLN A 222 -10.44 -1.58 -4.08
CA GLN A 222 -10.08 -0.90 -2.82
C GLN A 222 -10.69 -1.51 -1.55
N SER A 223 -11.66 -2.42 -1.67
CA SER A 223 -12.30 -3.13 -0.56
C SER A 223 -11.34 -4.09 0.15
N GLY A 224 -10.20 -4.39 -0.45
CA GLY A 224 -9.24 -5.35 0.08
C GLY A 224 -9.62 -6.80 -0.22
N PHE A 225 -10.53 -7.03 -1.18
CA PHE A 225 -11.04 -8.36 -1.53
C PHE A 225 -9.92 -9.37 -1.82
N TYR A 226 -8.87 -8.93 -2.51
CA TYR A 226 -7.70 -9.75 -2.85
C TYR A 226 -6.54 -9.61 -1.87
N LEU A 227 -6.71 -8.98 -0.71
CA LEU A 227 -5.62 -8.73 0.23
C LEU A 227 -5.57 -9.79 1.34
N LEU A 228 -4.39 -10.36 1.56
CA LEU A 228 -4.15 -11.28 2.69
C LEU A 228 -3.94 -10.51 4.00
N LYS A 229 -4.03 -11.19 5.15
CA LYS A 229 -3.89 -10.59 6.49
C LYS A 229 -2.60 -9.78 6.73
N LYS A 230 -1.55 -10.03 5.93
CA LYS A 230 -0.23 -9.38 6.00
C LYS A 230 -0.01 -8.31 4.92
N SER A 231 -1.04 -7.96 4.13
CA SER A 231 -0.98 -6.98 3.04
C SER A 231 -0.55 -5.58 3.48
N GLU A 232 -0.94 -5.18 4.71
CA GLU A 232 -0.61 -3.88 5.30
C GLU A 232 0.81 -3.79 5.90
N MET A 233 1.68 -4.75 5.55
CA MET A 233 3.06 -4.67 6.00
C MET A 233 3.80 -3.48 5.35
N PRO A 234 4.67 -2.77 6.10
CA PRO A 234 5.50 -1.74 5.50
C PRO A 234 6.50 -2.32 4.52
N LEU A 235 6.79 -1.56 3.47
CA LEU A 235 7.63 -1.95 2.35
C LEU A 235 9.01 -2.43 2.80
N LEU A 236 9.63 -1.77 3.79
CA LEU A 236 10.94 -2.18 4.32
C LEU A 236 10.95 -3.63 4.81
N PHE A 237 9.90 -4.04 5.53
CA PHE A 237 9.82 -5.42 6.05
C PHE A 237 9.60 -6.42 4.94
N PHE A 238 8.85 -6.04 3.90
CA PHE A 238 8.64 -6.89 2.75
C PHE A 238 9.97 -7.11 2.01
N VAL A 239 10.68 -6.03 1.68
CA VAL A 239 11.96 -6.10 0.98
C VAL A 239 13.00 -6.88 1.78
N LYS A 240 13.14 -6.62 3.09
CA LYS A 240 14.11 -7.35 3.92
C LYS A 240 13.80 -8.83 4.06
N LYS A 241 12.53 -9.23 4.05
CA LYS A 241 12.15 -10.62 4.31
C LYS A 241 12.01 -11.45 3.03
N TYR A 242 11.39 -10.89 2.00
CA TYR A 242 10.95 -11.63 0.82
C TYR A 242 11.82 -11.41 -0.42
N LEU A 243 12.63 -10.34 -0.45
CA LEU A 243 13.47 -10.03 -1.61
C LEU A 243 14.96 -10.30 -1.36
N LYS A 244 15.36 -11.23 -0.48
CA LYS A 244 16.76 -11.33 -0.03
C LYS A 244 17.77 -11.65 -1.13
N LYS A 245 17.47 -12.61 -2.02
CA LYS A 245 18.33 -13.01 -3.16
C LYS A 245 17.53 -12.83 -4.44
N GLU A 246 17.85 -11.83 -5.25
CA GLU A 246 16.99 -11.47 -6.39
C GLU A 246 17.80 -11.10 -7.63
N GLU A 247 17.50 -11.77 -8.72
CA GLU A 247 18.13 -11.57 -10.03
C GLU A 247 17.39 -10.50 -10.86
N PHE A 248 16.12 -10.26 -10.55
CA PHE A 248 15.24 -9.39 -11.34
C PHE A 248 15.51 -7.89 -11.12
N ARG A 249 15.51 -7.14 -12.23
CA ARG A 249 15.79 -5.69 -12.26
C ARG A 249 14.83 -4.89 -11.36
N ILE A 250 13.55 -5.25 -11.33
CA ILE A 250 12.54 -4.56 -10.50
C ILE A 250 12.86 -4.71 -9.01
N ALA A 251 13.29 -5.88 -8.57
CA ALA A 251 13.68 -6.12 -7.18
C ALA A 251 14.90 -5.30 -6.77
N LYS A 252 15.91 -5.24 -7.66
CA LYS A 252 17.12 -4.43 -7.46
C LYS A 252 16.77 -2.94 -7.35
N ARG A 253 15.86 -2.44 -8.21
CA ARG A 253 15.36 -1.05 -8.14
C ARG A 253 14.61 -0.77 -6.85
N LEU A 254 13.73 -1.68 -6.43
CA LEU A 254 12.96 -1.53 -5.19
C LEU A 254 13.88 -1.52 -3.96
N LYS A 255 14.92 -2.36 -3.93
CA LYS A 255 15.95 -2.30 -2.90
C LYS A 255 16.71 -0.98 -2.91
N LYS A 256 17.20 -0.55 -4.08
CA LYS A 256 17.94 0.71 -4.23
C LYS A 256 17.09 1.94 -3.87
N ALA A 257 15.77 1.89 -4.06
CA ALA A 257 14.91 2.98 -3.64
C ALA A 257 14.78 3.10 -2.10
N LEU A 258 15.19 2.08 -1.34
CA LEU A 258 15.05 2.02 0.12
C LEU A 258 16.38 2.16 0.89
N TYR A 259 17.52 2.09 0.19
CA TYR A 259 18.88 2.19 0.74
C TYR A 259 19.65 3.25 -0.02
#